data_AF-A0A1Q3AHS6-F1
#
_entry.id   AF-A0A1Q3AHS6-F1
#
_cell.length_a   1.000
_cell.length_b   1.000
_cell.length_c   1.000
_cell.angle_alpha   90.00
_cell.angle_beta   90.00
_cell.angle_gamma   90.00
#
_symmetry.space_group_name_H-M   'P 1'
#
loop_
_entity.id
_entity.type
_entity.pdbx_description
1 polymer ?
#
loop_
_entity_poly.entity_id
_entity_poly.type
_entity_poly.pdbx_seq_one_letter_code
_entity_poly.pdbx_strand_id
1 'polypeptide(L)'
;MTGKNVNGIAQSNGIDSEASQDIPRDVRLLHLLLASQSIHQYEDQVPLQLMDFAHRYTRGVLKDAVVYNDYAESSNAQGSSNQGLTVEDIRLAIAARTQYQFKPTAPKELLLQLAAERNKKALPQVMGMWGVRLPPEKYCLTAKEWDLSEDRTEG
;
A
#
# COMPACT_ATOMS: atom_id res chain seq x y z
N MET A 1 -64.07 -6.05 33.09
CA MET A 1 -63.98 -7.51 32.94
C MET A 1 -62.98 -7.80 31.83
N THR A 2 -61.82 -8.35 32.21
CA THR A 2 -60.96 -9.30 31.45
C THR A 2 -60.79 -9.04 29.93
N GLY A 3 -59.66 -8.60 29.40
CA GLY A 3 -58.31 -9.12 29.65
C GLY A 3 -58.03 -10.32 28.73
N LYS A 4 -57.52 -10.07 27.52
CA LYS A 4 -56.75 -11.04 26.72
C LYS A 4 -55.59 -10.32 26.03
N ASN A 5 -54.49 -10.28 26.77
CA ASN A 5 -53.17 -9.94 26.27
C ASN A 5 -52.62 -11.20 25.57
N VAL A 6 -52.43 -11.12 24.25
CA VAL A 6 -51.73 -12.15 23.47
C VAL A 6 -50.24 -11.84 23.53
N ASN A 7 -49.56 -12.45 24.51
CA ASN A 7 -48.11 -12.49 24.61
C ASN A 7 -47.53 -13.27 23.40
N GLY A 8 -47.20 -12.54 22.34
CA GLY A 8 -46.16 -12.94 21.41
C GLY A 8 -44.82 -12.70 22.09
N ILE A 9 -44.27 -13.76 22.67
CA ILE A 9 -42.91 -13.77 23.24
C ILE A 9 -41.93 -13.58 22.06
N ALA A 10 -41.52 -12.33 21.82
CA ALA A 10 -40.30 -12.05 21.09
C ALA A 10 -39.15 -12.23 22.09
N GLN A 11 -38.53 -13.41 22.08
CA GLN A 11 -37.26 -13.63 22.77
C GLN A 11 -36.24 -12.68 22.14
N SER A 12 -35.87 -11.64 22.89
CA SER A 12 -34.66 -10.88 22.64
C SER A 12 -33.47 -11.81 22.87
N ASN A 13 -32.87 -12.30 21.78
CA ASN A 13 -31.54 -12.92 21.81
C ASN A 13 -30.52 -11.85 22.24
N GLY A 14 -30.35 -11.69 23.54
CA GLY A 14 -29.27 -10.93 24.15
C GLY A 14 -28.08 -11.84 24.44
N ILE A 15 -27.40 -12.34 23.40
CA ILE A 15 -26.21 -13.19 23.56
C ILE A 15 -24.97 -12.66 22.80
N ASP A 16 -25.08 -11.68 21.89
CA ASP A 16 -23.92 -11.27 21.05
C ASP A 16 -23.16 -10.01 21.50
N SER A 17 -23.56 -9.38 22.62
CA SER A 17 -22.97 -8.09 23.03
C SER A 17 -21.68 -8.18 23.85
N GLU A 18 -21.35 -9.33 24.47
CA GLU A 18 -20.16 -9.44 25.34
C GLU A 18 -18.88 -9.83 24.57
N ALA A 19 -18.98 -10.63 23.51
CA ALA A 19 -17.83 -10.93 22.63
C ALA A 19 -17.42 -9.74 21.74
N SER A 20 -18.34 -8.78 21.56
CA SER A 20 -18.11 -7.56 20.77
C SER A 20 -17.34 -6.46 21.53
N GLN A 21 -17.15 -6.62 22.86
CA GLN A 21 -16.49 -5.62 23.73
C GLN A 21 -14.98 -5.84 23.88
N ASP A 22 -14.47 -7.04 23.57
CA ASP A 22 -13.04 -7.36 23.70
C ASP A 22 -12.20 -6.93 22.48
N ILE A 23 -12.87 -6.55 21.38
CA ILE A 23 -12.19 -6.09 20.16
C ILE A 23 -11.85 -4.60 20.28
N PRO A 24 -10.57 -4.20 20.13
CA PRO A 24 -10.16 -2.79 20.20
C PRO A 24 -10.92 -1.91 19.21
N ARG A 25 -11.17 -0.65 19.59
CA ARG A 25 -11.92 0.33 18.79
C ARG A 25 -11.41 0.46 17.36
N ASP A 26 -10.09 0.55 17.19
CA ASP A 26 -9.46 0.78 15.89
C ASP A 26 -9.57 -0.44 14.97
N VAL A 27 -9.52 -1.66 15.53
CA VAL A 27 -9.77 -2.90 14.78
C VAL A 27 -11.21 -2.93 14.26
N ARG A 28 -12.18 -2.56 15.09
CA ARG A 28 -13.58 -2.46 14.66
C ARG A 28 -13.79 -1.40 13.57
N LEU A 29 -13.07 -0.27 13.64
CA LEU A 29 -13.10 0.74 12.58
C LEU A 29 -12.47 0.23 11.27
N LEU A 30 -11.38 -0.55 11.35
CA LEU A 30 -10.77 -1.18 10.17
C LEU A 30 -11.71 -2.22 9.53
N HIS A 31 -12.44 -3.00 10.32
CA HIS A 31 -13.47 -3.91 9.80
C HIS A 31 -14.56 -3.14 9.03
N LEU A 32 -15.01 -2.01 9.57
CA LEU A 32 -15.99 -1.15 8.91
C LEU A 32 -15.42 -0.51 7.63
N LEU A 33 -14.15 -0.10 7.65
CA LEU A 33 -13.47 0.44 6.48
C LEU A 33 -13.36 -0.61 5.36
N LEU A 34 -12.97 -1.85 5.68
CA LEU A 34 -12.91 -2.95 4.72
C LEU A 34 -14.29 -3.30 4.16
N ALA A 35 -15.32 -3.31 5.02
CA ALA A 35 -16.71 -3.51 4.59
C ALA A 35 -17.17 -2.41 3.61
N SER A 36 -16.73 -1.15 3.78
CA SER A 36 -17.05 -0.06 2.84
C SER A 36 -16.47 -0.27 1.44
N GLN A 37 -15.40 -1.06 1.32
CA GLN A 37 -14.77 -1.44 0.06
C GLN A 37 -15.26 -2.79 -0.47
N SER A 38 -16.38 -3.31 0.05
CA SER A 38 -16.93 -4.63 -0.27
C SER A 38 -15.99 -5.82 0.02
N ILE A 39 -15.06 -5.66 0.97
CA ILE A 39 -14.15 -6.72 1.39
C ILE A 39 -14.73 -7.35 2.67
N HIS A 40 -15.30 -8.55 2.54
CA HIS A 40 -15.95 -9.26 3.65
C HIS A 40 -15.17 -10.47 4.15
N GLN A 41 -14.15 -10.92 3.40
CA GLN A 41 -13.29 -12.03 3.76
C GLN A 41 -11.83 -11.55 3.80
N TYR A 42 -11.23 -11.60 4.98
CA TYR A 42 -9.81 -11.33 5.22
C TYR A 42 -9.35 -12.15 6.44
N GLU A 43 -8.04 -12.29 6.60
CA GLU A 43 -7.45 -12.96 7.77
C GLU A 43 -7.43 -12.02 8.97
N ASP A 44 -7.59 -12.57 10.18
CA ASP A 44 -7.63 -11.83 11.44
C ASP A 44 -6.37 -10.97 11.70
N GLN A 45 -5.24 -11.28 11.05
CA GLN A 45 -3.98 -10.55 11.17
C GLN A 45 -3.91 -9.27 10.31
N VAL A 46 -4.78 -9.13 9.30
CA VAL A 46 -4.73 -7.99 8.36
C VAL A 46 -4.97 -6.65 9.07
N PRO A 47 -5.97 -6.49 9.95
CA PRO A 47 -6.17 -5.24 10.69
C PRO A 47 -4.96 -4.88 11.56
N LEU A 48 -4.33 -5.87 12.20
CA LEU A 48 -3.14 -5.66 13.02
C LEU A 48 -1.96 -5.17 12.18
N GLN A 49 -1.70 -5.79 11.03
CA GLN A 49 -0.64 -5.37 10.12
C GLN A 49 -0.86 -3.95 9.59
N LEU A 50 -2.11 -3.59 9.27
CA LEU A 50 -2.44 -2.25 8.78
C LEU A 50 -2.28 -1.20 9.87
N MET A 51 -2.63 -1.52 11.11
CA MET A 51 -2.41 -0.66 12.27
C MET A 51 -0.92 -0.45 12.54
N ASP A 52 -0.11 -1.51 12.49
CA ASP A 52 1.35 -1.44 12.61
C ASP A 52 1.97 -0.56 11.52
N PHE A 53 1.48 -0.71 10.28
CA PHE A 53 1.87 0.15 9.18
C PHE A 53 1.52 1.62 9.45
N ALA A 54 0.27 1.92 9.84
CA ALA A 54 -0.18 3.28 10.11
C ALA A 54 0.62 3.95 11.23
N HIS A 55 0.93 3.20 12.30
CA HIS A 55 1.75 3.67 13.39
C HIS A 55 3.19 3.98 12.95
N ARG A 56 3.85 3.05 12.23
CA ARG A 56 5.21 3.27 11.71
C ARG A 56 5.27 4.43 10.71
N TYR A 57 4.27 4.53 9.84
CA TYR A 57 4.14 5.61 8.85
C TYR A 57 4.01 6.97 9.53
N THR A 58 3.05 7.11 10.46
CA THR A 58 2.78 8.37 11.15
C THR A 58 3.95 8.80 12.02
N ARG A 59 4.61 7.87 12.72
CA ARG A 59 5.83 8.15 13.47
C ARG A 59 6.96 8.68 12.58
N GLY A 60 7.14 8.11 11.39
CA GLY A 60 8.11 8.60 10.42
C GLY A 60 7.79 10.02 9.94
N VAL A 61 6.54 10.25 9.53
CA VAL A 61 6.07 11.57 9.06
C VAL A 61 6.22 12.64 10.13
N LEU A 62 5.81 12.35 11.37
CA LEU A 62 5.92 13.32 12.48
C LEU A 62 7.38 13.60 12.83
N LYS A 63 8.27 12.60 12.76
CA LYS A 63 9.70 12.81 12.99
C LYS A 63 10.29 13.75 11.93
N ASP A 64 9.97 13.55 10.66
CA ASP A 64 10.45 14.40 9.57
C ASP A 64 9.85 15.82 9.67
N ALA A 65 8.58 15.93 10.06
CA ALA A 65 7.91 17.23 10.23
C ALA A 65 8.49 18.06 11.39
N VAL A 66 8.90 17.44 12.49
CA VAL A 66 9.63 18.14 13.58
C VAL A 66 10.94 18.72 13.05
N VAL A 67 11.68 17.98 12.23
CA VAL A 67 12.93 18.49 11.62
C VAL A 67 12.67 19.69 10.70
N TYR A 68 11.56 19.70 9.97
CA TYR A 68 11.18 20.85 9.15
C TYR A 68 10.77 22.06 9.98
N ASN A 69 10.05 21.84 11.08
CA ASN A 69 9.70 22.91 12.02
C ASN A 69 10.97 23.55 12.63
N ASP A 70 11.93 22.73 13.08
CA ASP A 70 13.20 23.22 13.63
C ASP A 70 14.01 24.04 12.60
N TYR A 71 14.00 23.60 11.33
CA TYR A 71 14.63 24.33 10.22
C TYR A 71 13.95 25.68 9.97
N ALA A 72 12.61 25.73 10.02
CA ALA A 72 11.85 26.96 9.86
C ALA A 72 12.10 27.95 11.02
N GLU A 73 12.19 27.47 12.27
CA GLU A 73 12.52 28.30 13.45
C GLU A 73 13.94 28.87 13.38
N SER A 74 14.92 28.11 12.87
CA SER A 74 16.27 28.62 12.61
C SER A 74 16.32 29.74 11.58
N SER A 75 15.39 29.74 10.61
CA SER A 75 15.34 30.73 9.52
C SER A 75 14.63 32.03 9.93
N ASN A 76 13.64 31.95 10.83
CA ASN A 76 12.89 33.08 11.37
C ASN A 76 13.48 33.55 12.71
N ALA A 77 14.74 33.98 12.71
CA ALA A 77 15.48 34.49 13.87
C ALA A 77 14.90 35.76 14.54
N GLN A 78 13.62 36.10 14.32
CA GLN A 78 12.92 37.20 14.96
C GLN A 78 11.49 36.78 15.37
N GLY A 79 11.38 35.89 16.37
CA GLY A 79 10.25 35.93 17.30
C GLY A 79 9.06 34.98 17.05
N SER A 80 9.28 33.67 17.09
CA SER A 80 8.25 32.73 17.59
C SER A 80 8.86 31.36 17.92
N SER A 81 9.67 31.27 18.97
CA SER A 81 10.33 30.04 19.47
C SER A 81 9.37 29.03 20.13
N ASN A 82 8.09 29.09 19.78
CA ASN A 82 7.01 28.31 20.36
C ASN A 82 5.93 28.04 19.31
N GLN A 83 6.30 28.01 18.02
CA GLN A 83 5.34 27.63 17.01
C GLN A 83 5.27 26.11 16.99
N GLY A 84 4.24 25.57 17.64
CA GLY A 84 3.98 24.14 17.61
C GLY A 84 3.83 23.64 16.17
N LEU A 85 4.13 22.36 15.96
CA LEU A 85 4.09 21.66 14.67
C LEU A 85 2.92 22.13 13.81
N THR A 86 3.22 22.70 12.64
CA THR A 86 2.18 23.23 11.75
C THR A 86 1.68 22.18 10.75
N VAL A 87 0.52 22.43 10.15
CA VAL A 87 -0.02 21.57 9.08
C VAL A 87 0.88 21.59 7.84
N GLU A 88 1.61 22.67 7.59
CA GLU A 88 2.50 22.78 6.43
C GLU A 88 3.75 21.89 6.58
N ASP A 89 4.29 21.77 7.78
CA ASP A 89 5.42 20.86 8.05
C ASP A 89 5.03 19.40 7.80
N ILE A 90 3.82 19.02 8.22
CA ILE A 90 3.25 17.69 7.98
C ILE A 90 3.03 17.47 6.49
N ARG A 91 2.49 18.47 5.77
CA ARG A 91 2.29 18.39 4.30
C ARG A 91 3.61 18.20 3.57
N LEU A 92 4.65 18.93 3.97
CA LEU A 92 5.98 18.81 3.39
C LEU A 92 6.58 17.41 3.63
N ALA A 93 6.46 16.89 4.86
CA ALA A 93 6.90 15.53 5.20
C ALA A 93 6.17 14.44 4.41
N ILE A 94 4.85 14.57 4.23
CA ILE A 94 4.09 13.64 3.38
C ILE A 94 4.52 13.75 1.92
N ALA A 95 4.71 14.97 1.40
CA ALA A 95 5.11 15.20 0.02
C ALA A 95 6.47 14.57 -0.29
N ALA A 96 7.47 14.74 0.60
CA ALA A 96 8.80 14.16 0.45
C ALA A 96 8.76 12.63 0.37
N ARG A 97 7.95 11.97 1.21
CA ARG A 97 7.84 10.49 1.21
C ARG A 97 7.04 9.95 0.03
N THR A 98 6.05 10.70 -0.45
CA THR A 98 5.20 10.30 -1.58
C THR A 98 5.98 10.18 -2.89
N GLN A 99 7.11 10.88 -3.03
CA GLN A 99 7.94 10.84 -4.23
C GLN A 99 8.57 9.46 -4.52
N TYR A 100 8.79 8.63 -3.50
CA TYR A 100 9.51 7.36 -3.66
C TYR A 100 8.81 6.13 -3.04
N GLN A 101 7.85 6.31 -2.12
CA GLN A 101 7.20 5.18 -1.44
C GLN A 101 5.84 4.81 -2.02
N PHE A 102 5.06 5.79 -2.45
CA PHE A 102 3.70 5.56 -2.90
C PHE A 102 3.62 5.61 -4.41
N LYS A 103 2.73 4.78 -4.96
CA LYS A 103 2.45 4.79 -6.40
C LYS A 103 1.82 6.14 -6.74
N PRO A 104 2.48 7.01 -7.53
CA PRO A 104 1.85 8.24 -7.98
C PRO A 104 0.66 7.89 -8.88
N THR A 105 -0.22 8.86 -9.09
CA THR A 105 -1.23 8.74 -10.16
C THR A 105 -0.52 8.38 -11.47
N ALA A 106 -1.04 7.38 -12.18
CA ALA A 106 -0.36 6.81 -13.34
C ALA A 106 -0.06 7.92 -14.37
N PRO A 107 1.20 8.22 -14.70
CA PRO A 107 1.54 9.32 -15.59
C PRO A 107 1.20 8.93 -17.03
N LYS A 108 -0.06 9.16 -17.42
CA LYS A 108 -0.61 8.76 -18.73
C LYS A 108 0.17 9.36 -19.89
N GLU A 109 0.55 10.62 -19.79
CA GLU A 109 1.34 11.30 -20.83
C GLU A 109 2.70 10.64 -21.03
N LEU A 110 3.42 10.37 -19.94
CA LEU A 110 4.71 9.69 -19.99
C LEU A 110 4.58 8.29 -20.63
N LEU A 111 3.54 7.53 -20.26
CA LEU A 111 3.29 6.21 -20.84
C LEU A 111 2.89 6.29 -22.32
N LEU A 112 2.12 7.30 -22.73
CA LEU A 112 1.77 7.52 -24.13
C LEU A 112 2.99 7.91 -24.97
N GLN A 113 3.88 8.77 -24.44
CA GLN A 113 5.13 9.11 -25.10
C GLN A 113 6.05 7.89 -25.23
N LEU A 114 6.20 7.11 -24.17
CA LEU A 114 6.99 5.88 -24.18
C LEU A 114 6.41 4.86 -25.17
N ALA A 115 5.09 4.70 -25.18
CA ALA A 115 4.40 3.85 -26.15
C ALA A 115 4.63 4.32 -27.58
N ALA A 116 4.53 5.63 -27.85
CA ALA A 116 4.82 6.18 -29.16
C ALA A 116 6.27 5.91 -29.60
N GLU A 117 7.26 6.14 -28.72
CA GLU A 117 8.67 5.84 -29.00
C GLU A 117 8.91 4.35 -29.27
N ARG A 118 8.24 3.44 -28.53
CA ARG A 118 8.37 2.00 -28.76
C ARG A 118 7.66 1.51 -30.01
N ASN A 119 6.47 2.04 -30.28
CA ASN A 119 5.63 1.62 -31.41
C ASN A 119 6.13 2.18 -32.76
N LYS A 120 7.13 3.08 -32.77
CA LYS A 120 7.82 3.50 -34.01
C LYS A 120 8.48 2.34 -34.75
N LYS A 121 8.89 1.28 -34.06
CA LYS A 121 9.51 0.12 -34.69
C LYS A 121 8.42 -0.80 -35.23
N ALA A 122 8.42 -0.98 -36.55
CA ALA A 122 7.54 -1.94 -37.21
C ALA A 122 7.75 -3.35 -36.66
N LEU A 123 6.68 -4.17 -36.72
CA LEU A 123 6.73 -5.54 -36.25
C LEU A 123 7.75 -6.36 -37.07
N PRO A 124 8.50 -7.30 -36.45
CA PRO A 124 9.38 -8.20 -37.17
C PRO A 124 8.61 -9.11 -38.11
N GLN A 125 9.25 -9.55 -39.20
CA GLN A 125 8.69 -10.58 -40.09
C GLN A 125 8.52 -11.90 -39.32
N VAL A 126 7.33 -12.48 -39.38
CA VAL A 126 6.99 -13.76 -38.73
C VAL A 126 7.03 -14.87 -39.78
N MET A 127 7.68 -16.00 -39.49
CA MET A 127 7.65 -17.17 -40.40
C MET A 127 6.26 -17.80 -40.38
N GLY A 128 5.72 -18.15 -41.55
CA GLY A 128 4.37 -18.75 -41.70
C GLY A 128 4.22 -20.20 -41.23
N MET A 129 5.15 -20.70 -40.42
CA MET A 129 5.08 -22.04 -39.84
C MET A 129 4.22 -21.98 -38.57
N TRP A 130 3.31 -22.93 -38.40
CA TRP A 130 2.57 -23.07 -37.16
C TRP A 130 3.53 -23.50 -36.02
N GLY A 131 3.72 -22.64 -35.02
CA GLY A 131 4.57 -22.95 -33.87
C GLY A 131 5.03 -21.72 -33.08
N VAL A 132 5.72 -21.96 -31.97
CA VAL A 132 6.33 -20.91 -31.12
C VAL A 132 7.76 -20.63 -31.60
N ARG A 133 8.08 -19.37 -31.88
CA ARG A 133 9.44 -18.95 -32.24
C ARG A 133 10.24 -18.65 -30.97
N LEU A 134 11.13 -19.57 -30.60
CA LEU A 134 12.09 -19.31 -29.53
C LEU A 134 13.15 -18.28 -29.98
N PRO A 135 13.67 -17.44 -29.06
CA PRO A 135 14.89 -16.68 -29.29
C PRO A 135 16.06 -17.62 -29.67
N PRO A 136 17.14 -17.10 -30.30
CA PRO A 136 18.37 -17.85 -30.51
C PRO A 136 18.84 -18.55 -29.24
N GLU A 137 19.46 -19.73 -29.35
CA GLU A 137 19.83 -20.59 -28.21
C GLU A 137 20.65 -19.86 -27.14
N LYS A 138 21.53 -18.93 -27.53
CA LYS A 138 22.29 -18.05 -26.61
C LYS A 138 21.44 -17.15 -25.71
N TYR A 139 20.19 -16.88 -26.09
CA TYR A 139 19.20 -16.11 -25.31
C TYR A 139 18.09 -17.02 -24.77
N CYS A 140 18.18 -18.33 -25.00
CA CYS A 140 17.29 -19.29 -24.40
C CYS A 140 17.90 -19.74 -23.08
N LEU A 141 17.14 -19.66 -21.99
CA LEU A 141 17.50 -20.30 -20.73
C LEU A 141 17.24 -21.80 -20.89
N THR A 142 18.09 -22.49 -21.64
CA THR A 142 18.18 -23.95 -21.58
C THR A 142 18.66 -24.31 -20.18
N ALA A 143 18.13 -25.38 -19.60
CA ALA A 143 18.46 -25.88 -18.27
C ALA A 143 19.92 -26.35 -18.20
N LYS A 144 20.86 -25.41 -18.29
CA LYS A 144 22.26 -25.60 -17.97
C LYS A 144 22.36 -25.74 -16.47
N GLU A 145 22.98 -26.83 -16.03
CA GLU A 145 23.43 -26.96 -14.64
C GLU A 145 24.35 -25.77 -14.33
N TRP A 146 24.17 -25.14 -13.17
CA TRP A 146 25.05 -24.05 -12.73
C TRP A 146 26.34 -24.67 -12.18
N ASP A 147 27.33 -24.91 -13.05
CA ASP A 147 28.66 -25.33 -12.62
C ASP A 147 29.58 -24.12 -12.43
N LEU A 148 30.20 -24.02 -11.26
CA LEU A 148 31.13 -22.94 -10.87
C LEU A 148 32.58 -23.22 -11.31
N SER A 149 32.80 -24.33 -12.03
CA SER A 149 34.13 -24.87 -12.33
C SER A 149 34.82 -24.30 -13.58
N GLU A 150 34.10 -23.66 -14.51
CA GLU A 150 34.68 -23.15 -15.77
C GLU A 150 35.60 -21.91 -15.59
N ASP A 151 35.59 -21.24 -14.43
CA ASP A 151 36.40 -20.02 -14.19
C ASP A 151 37.74 -20.27 -13.48
N ARG A 152 38.13 -21.51 -13.17
CA ARG A 152 39.29 -21.78 -12.28
C ARG A 152 40.45 -22.57 -12.89
N THR A 153 40.46 -22.85 -14.19
CA THR A 153 41.59 -23.55 -14.84
C THR A 153 42.10 -22.82 -16.07
N GLU A 154 42.77 -21.68 -15.86
CA GLU A 154 43.87 -21.23 -16.71
C GLU A 154 45.07 -20.86 -15.81
N GLY A 155 46.05 -21.76 -15.76
CA GLY A 155 47.29 -21.67 -14.99
C GLY A 155 48.18 -22.87 -15.28
#